data_AF-A0A0C2CTA2-F1
#
_entry.id   AF-A0A0C2CTA2-F1
#
_cell.length_a   1.000
_cell.length_b   1.000
_cell.length_c   1.000
_cell.angle_alpha   90.00
_cell.angle_beta   90.00
_cell.angle_gamma   90.00
#
_symmetry.space_group_name_H-M   'P 1'
#
loop_
_entity.id
_entity.type
_entity.pdbx_description
1 polymer ?
#
loop_
_entity_poly.entity_id
_entity_poly.type
_entity_poly.pdbx_seq_one_letter_code
_entity_poly.pdbx_strand_id
1 'polypeptide(L)'
;MKEAMNEPMMRSHLRFPTLLSLATGLALTLAACDGPDKQIGQLDGDSGASGESGESGESGDSDESGDWDESGDSSDTSSSDDTGADDSCAPALADLQQKLADEQDNGNSCALVLRFTYESAEFLGWHINCAPPTPDLSLDEAQMMSAWPGDDESGTEDAYVLYTEPGDFGGVTYISKRSGMLFEGSIVWGGMGDILHPEHVEDPLMLGTGCLDTQPPAAVEVWAYNFVGGDLQVLPDESSAVWDVLWDTAALYAVTPGSTIAMIAYPRSVGDFVSDVAEFVVIIDYP
;
A
#
# COMPACT_ATOMS: atom_id res chain seq x y z
N MET A 1 -75.63 -9.50 14.09
CA MET A 1 -75.81 -9.17 12.66
C MET A 1 -74.46 -9.38 11.98
N LYS A 2 -74.42 -10.29 11.00
CA LYS A 2 -73.43 -10.49 9.91
C LYS A 2 -71.96 -10.71 10.32
N GLU A 3 -71.45 -11.94 10.18
CA GLU A 3 -70.89 -12.53 8.93
C GLU A 3 -69.52 -11.92 8.59
N ALA A 4 -68.46 -12.74 8.58
CA ALA A 4 -67.81 -13.22 7.34
C ALA A 4 -66.60 -12.31 6.97
N MET A 5 -65.50 -12.73 6.37
CA MET A 5 -65.04 -13.98 5.75
C MET A 5 -63.56 -13.79 5.39
N ASN A 6 -62.81 -14.91 5.40
CA ASN A 6 -61.75 -15.35 4.47
C ASN A 6 -60.64 -14.42 3.90
N GLU A 7 -59.43 -14.98 4.02
CA GLU A 7 -58.20 -14.98 3.18
C GLU A 7 -58.44 -14.89 1.63
N PRO A 8 -57.43 -14.82 0.69
CA PRO A 8 -56.01 -15.23 0.80
C PRO A 8 -54.94 -14.51 -0.08
N MET A 9 -53.69 -15.01 0.08
CA MET A 9 -52.52 -15.11 -0.82
C MET A 9 -52.50 -14.40 -2.19
N MET A 10 -51.34 -13.80 -2.52
CA MET A 10 -50.71 -14.00 -3.84
C MET A 10 -49.17 -14.12 -3.71
N ARG A 11 -48.67 -15.32 -4.05
CA ARG A 11 -47.29 -15.58 -4.47
C ARG A 11 -47.11 -15.01 -5.88
N SER A 12 -46.09 -14.17 -6.07
CA SER A 12 -45.66 -13.75 -7.41
C SER A 12 -44.48 -14.62 -7.85
N HIS A 13 -44.71 -15.36 -8.94
CA HIS A 13 -43.70 -16.10 -9.69
C HIS A 13 -43.03 -15.14 -10.69
N LEU A 14 -41.72 -14.94 -10.59
CA LEU A 14 -40.92 -14.39 -11.69
C LEU A 14 -40.20 -15.55 -12.39
N ARG A 15 -40.56 -15.71 -13.66
CA ARG A 15 -40.01 -16.68 -14.60
C ARG A 15 -38.77 -16.08 -15.26
N PHE A 16 -37.66 -16.80 -15.21
CA PHE A 16 -36.49 -16.61 -16.07
C PHE A 16 -36.78 -17.09 -17.49
N PRO A 17 -36.50 -16.30 -18.53
CA PRO A 17 -36.29 -16.83 -19.87
C PRO A 17 -34.80 -17.04 -20.15
N THR A 18 -34.53 -18.25 -20.57
CA THR A 18 -33.31 -18.82 -21.13
C THR A 18 -32.97 -18.20 -22.50
N LEU A 19 -31.67 -18.25 -22.84
CA LEU A 19 -31.05 -18.25 -24.19
C LEU A 19 -30.89 -16.90 -24.91
N LEU A 20 -29.62 -16.48 -25.08
CA LEU A 20 -29.02 -16.43 -26.42
C LEU A 20 -27.49 -16.45 -26.35
N SER A 21 -26.90 -17.54 -26.86
CA SER A 21 -25.49 -17.65 -27.18
C SER A 21 -25.21 -16.87 -28.47
N LEU A 22 -24.22 -15.98 -28.45
CA LEU A 22 -23.64 -15.41 -29.66
C LEU A 22 -22.12 -15.46 -29.56
N ALA A 23 -21.57 -16.51 -30.17
CA ALA A 23 -20.16 -16.60 -30.53
C ALA A 23 -19.87 -15.57 -31.63
N THR A 24 -18.90 -14.67 -31.37
CA THR A 24 -18.29 -13.88 -32.43
C THR A 24 -16.79 -13.99 -32.29
N GLY A 25 -16.17 -14.58 -33.31
CA GLY A 25 -14.76 -14.95 -33.33
C GLY A 25 -13.84 -13.73 -33.45
N LEU A 26 -12.73 -13.79 -32.70
CA LEU A 26 -11.60 -12.92 -32.88
C LEU A 26 -10.54 -13.65 -33.73
N ALA A 27 -10.23 -13.08 -34.89
CA ALA A 27 -9.21 -13.57 -35.79
C ALA A 27 -7.82 -13.22 -35.23
N LEU A 28 -7.00 -14.24 -34.95
CA LEU A 28 -5.57 -14.06 -34.72
C LEU A 28 -4.88 -13.69 -36.04
N THR A 29 -4.22 -12.53 -36.05
CA THR A 29 -3.28 -12.16 -37.10
C THR A 29 -1.88 -12.48 -36.59
N LEU A 30 -1.33 -13.61 -37.02
CA LEU A 30 0.07 -14.00 -36.82
C LEU A 30 0.96 -13.14 -37.74
N ALA A 31 1.62 -12.14 -37.17
CA ALA A 31 2.77 -11.50 -37.80
C ALA A 31 4.03 -12.24 -37.35
N ALA A 32 4.62 -12.98 -38.28
CA ALA A 32 5.93 -13.59 -38.18
C ALA A 32 7.01 -12.50 -38.15
N CYS A 33 7.87 -12.52 -37.12
CA CYS A 33 9.20 -11.92 -37.19
C CYS A 33 10.24 -12.99 -36.89
N ASP A 34 10.84 -13.41 -37.99
CA ASP A 34 12.04 -14.22 -38.18
C ASP A 34 13.25 -13.53 -37.52
N GLY A 35 14.07 -14.27 -36.76
CA GLY A 35 15.30 -13.74 -36.14
C GLY A 35 16.14 -14.84 -35.49
N PRO A 36 17.49 -14.82 -35.62
CA PRO A 36 18.26 -15.99 -36.02
C PRO A 36 18.82 -16.84 -34.87
N ASP A 37 19.01 -18.12 -35.21
CA ASP A 37 19.75 -19.16 -34.50
C ASP A 37 21.02 -18.67 -33.79
N LYS A 38 21.02 -18.72 -32.45
CA LYS A 38 22.25 -18.83 -31.67
C LYS A 38 22.41 -20.27 -31.20
N GLN A 39 23.33 -20.96 -31.87
CA GLN A 39 23.85 -22.27 -31.47
C GLN A 39 24.34 -22.22 -30.03
N ILE A 40 23.76 -23.05 -29.18
CA ILE A 40 24.26 -23.34 -27.84
C ILE A 40 25.45 -24.29 -28.04
N GLY A 41 26.65 -23.73 -27.89
CA GLY A 41 27.89 -24.48 -27.80
C GLY A 41 27.89 -25.32 -26.53
N GLN A 42 27.88 -26.63 -26.73
CA GLN A 42 28.22 -27.66 -25.77
C GLN A 42 29.67 -27.46 -25.31
N LEU A 43 29.88 -27.26 -24.01
CA LEU A 43 31.20 -27.35 -23.38
C LEU A 43 31.10 -28.28 -22.17
N ASP A 44 31.63 -29.48 -22.37
CA ASP A 44 31.99 -30.46 -21.35
C ASP A 44 33.34 -30.06 -20.68
N GLY A 45 33.50 -30.40 -19.40
CA GLY A 45 34.77 -30.39 -18.65
C GLY A 45 35.08 -29.04 -17.97
N ASP A 46 35.59 -28.97 -16.74
CA ASP A 46 36.53 -29.84 -16.06
C ASP A 46 36.45 -29.61 -14.53
N SER A 47 36.82 -30.64 -13.77
CA SER A 47 36.92 -30.63 -12.32
C SER A 47 38.21 -29.92 -11.89
N GLY A 48 38.11 -28.91 -11.03
CA GLY A 48 39.25 -28.25 -10.42
C GLY A 48 39.03 -28.01 -8.93
N ALA A 49 39.67 -28.83 -8.10
CA ALA A 49 39.76 -28.67 -6.66
C ALA A 49 40.91 -27.73 -6.24
N SER A 50 40.93 -27.41 -4.94
CA SER A 50 42.01 -26.76 -4.15
C SER A 50 41.91 -25.23 -4.07
N GLY A 51 41.58 -24.67 -2.90
CA GLY A 51 42.56 -24.11 -1.94
C GLY A 51 42.63 -22.58 -2.19
N GLU A 52 42.73 -21.66 -1.24
CA GLU A 52 43.35 -21.62 0.06
C GLU A 52 42.67 -20.55 0.93
N SER A 53 42.77 -20.75 2.23
CA SER A 53 42.57 -19.78 3.31
C SER A 53 43.42 -18.52 3.13
N GLY A 54 42.78 -17.35 3.25
CA GLY A 54 43.41 -16.03 3.30
C GLY A 54 43.18 -15.36 4.65
N GLU A 55 44.24 -14.74 5.14
CA GLU A 55 44.52 -14.41 6.53
C GLU A 55 43.89 -13.10 7.05
N SER A 56 43.89 -13.05 8.38
CA SER A 56 43.66 -11.94 9.30
C SER A 56 44.54 -10.69 9.09
N GLY A 57 43.96 -9.53 9.40
CA GLY A 57 44.64 -8.25 9.68
C GLY A 57 43.60 -7.12 9.62
N GLU A 58 43.61 -6.05 10.41
CA GLU A 58 44.56 -5.53 11.38
C GLU A 58 43.82 -4.43 12.15
N SER A 59 44.05 -4.35 13.46
CA SER A 59 43.50 -3.35 14.36
C SER A 59 44.16 -1.98 14.12
N GLY A 60 43.37 -0.91 14.06
CA GLY A 60 43.87 0.47 13.98
C GLY A 60 43.22 1.34 15.04
N ASP A 61 43.86 1.42 16.21
CA ASP A 61 43.65 2.46 17.21
C ASP A 61 44.30 3.76 16.75
N SER A 62 43.64 4.91 16.96
CA SER A 62 44.28 6.22 17.08
C SER A 62 43.36 7.19 17.82
N ASP A 63 43.64 7.35 19.12
CA ASP A 63 43.31 8.52 19.93
C ASP A 63 43.99 9.78 19.36
N GLU A 64 43.29 10.91 19.27
CA GLU A 64 43.90 12.22 19.51
C GLU A 64 42.87 13.19 20.14
N SER A 65 43.14 13.51 21.39
CA SER A 65 42.57 14.61 22.17
C SER A 65 43.19 15.95 21.75
N GLY A 66 42.34 16.94 21.45
CA GLY A 66 42.71 18.35 21.26
C GLY A 66 41.91 19.25 22.20
N ASP A 67 42.64 20.01 23.01
CA ASP A 67 42.24 20.77 24.19
C ASP A 67 42.38 22.29 23.88
N TRP A 68 41.35 23.08 24.24
CA TRP A 68 41.24 24.52 24.57
C TRP A 68 41.63 25.70 23.62
N ASP A 69 40.85 26.76 23.86
CA ASP A 69 40.98 28.21 23.55
C ASP A 69 40.55 28.63 22.13
N GLU A 70 39.82 29.73 21.90
CA GLU A 70 39.75 31.00 22.63
C GLU A 70 38.48 31.79 22.24
N SER A 71 38.08 32.70 23.14
CA SER A 71 36.93 33.60 23.09
C SER A 71 36.81 34.46 21.82
N GLY A 72 35.59 34.57 21.27
CA GLY A 72 35.28 35.46 20.15
C GLY A 72 33.83 35.95 20.15
N ASP A 73 33.68 37.21 20.56
CA ASP A 73 32.70 38.22 20.12
C ASP A 73 31.19 37.93 20.19
N SER A 74 30.55 38.64 21.13
CA SER A 74 29.11 38.83 21.24
C SER A 74 28.62 39.75 20.12
N SER A 75 28.14 39.17 19.03
CA SER A 75 27.28 39.88 18.09
C SER A 75 25.82 39.51 18.37
N ASP A 76 25.06 40.51 18.82
CA ASP A 76 23.60 40.51 18.88
C ASP A 76 23.04 40.33 17.46
N THR A 77 22.98 39.09 16.99
CA THR A 77 22.03 38.70 15.95
C THR A 77 20.73 38.41 16.65
N SER A 78 19.80 39.35 16.49
CA SER A 78 18.37 39.21 16.78
C SER A 78 17.93 37.76 16.59
N SER A 79 17.63 37.10 17.71
CA SER A 79 16.76 35.93 17.76
C SER A 79 15.45 36.31 17.09
N SER A 80 15.37 36.11 15.78
CA SER A 80 14.17 35.55 15.21
C SER A 80 14.11 34.14 15.81
N ASP A 81 13.48 34.03 16.97
CA ASP A 81 12.77 32.82 17.34
C ASP A 81 11.66 32.64 16.30
N ASP A 82 12.05 32.37 15.05
CA ASP A 82 11.30 31.47 14.19
C ASP A 82 11.50 30.11 14.85
N THR A 83 10.69 29.84 15.86
CA THR A 83 10.09 28.51 15.98
C THR A 83 9.18 28.33 14.76
N GLY A 84 9.77 28.39 13.56
CA GLY A 84 9.18 27.94 12.34
C GLY A 84 9.04 26.45 12.52
N ALA A 85 7.94 26.04 13.15
CA ALA A 85 7.20 24.93 12.60
C ALA A 85 7.06 25.29 11.13
N ASP A 86 7.95 24.74 10.31
CA ASP A 86 7.96 24.97 8.88
C ASP A 86 6.55 24.67 8.41
N ASP A 87 5.78 25.72 8.08
CA ASP A 87 4.39 25.69 7.63
C ASP A 87 4.35 25.09 6.21
N SER A 88 4.90 23.88 6.11
CA SER A 88 5.08 23.05 4.93
C SER A 88 3.81 22.25 4.65
N CYS A 89 2.96 22.06 5.67
CA CYS A 89 1.67 21.43 5.53
C CYS A 89 0.77 22.16 4.52
N ALA A 90 0.57 23.46 4.69
CA ALA A 90 -0.34 24.23 3.83
C ALA A 90 -0.01 24.14 2.33
N PRO A 91 1.25 24.36 1.88
CA PRO A 91 1.60 24.17 0.48
C PRO A 91 1.52 22.71 0.05
N ALA A 92 1.97 21.75 0.86
CA ALA A 92 1.88 20.32 0.52
C ALA A 92 0.43 19.84 0.35
N LEU A 93 -0.47 20.32 1.22
CA LEU A 93 -1.91 20.04 1.13
C LEU A 93 -2.52 20.66 -0.12
N ALA A 94 -2.19 21.92 -0.44
CA ALA A 94 -2.67 22.57 -1.64
C ALA A 94 -2.20 21.83 -2.92
N ASP A 95 -0.93 21.41 -2.97
CA ASP A 95 -0.37 20.66 -4.09
C ASP A 95 -1.03 19.28 -4.23
N LEU A 96 -1.23 18.57 -3.11
CA LEU A 96 -1.92 17.28 -3.10
C LEU A 96 -3.38 17.41 -3.55
N GLN A 97 -4.12 18.38 -3.02
CA GLN A 97 -5.51 18.64 -3.41
C GLN A 97 -5.63 19.03 -4.88
N GLN A 98 -4.71 19.86 -5.39
CA GLN A 98 -4.68 20.22 -6.80
C GLN A 98 -4.43 19.00 -7.68
N LYS A 99 -3.47 18.15 -7.31
CA LYS A 99 -3.17 16.91 -8.04
C LYS A 99 -4.38 15.96 -8.08
N LEU A 100 -5.06 15.78 -6.94
CA LEU A 100 -6.28 14.97 -6.86
C LEU A 100 -7.41 15.56 -7.73
N ALA A 101 -7.62 16.88 -7.66
CA ALA A 101 -8.65 17.55 -8.45
C ALA A 101 -8.39 17.46 -9.96
N ASP A 102 -7.14 17.63 -10.41
CA ASP A 102 -6.77 17.53 -11.83
C ASP A 102 -7.06 16.12 -12.39
N GLU A 103 -6.80 15.08 -11.61
CA GLU A 103 -7.07 13.69 -12.00
C GLU A 103 -8.57 13.35 -11.97
N GLN A 104 -9.30 13.84 -10.97
CA GLN A 104 -10.75 13.70 -10.89
C GLN A 104 -11.48 14.45 -12.01
N ASP A 105 -10.99 15.61 -12.42
CA ASP A 105 -11.51 16.36 -13.58
C ASP A 105 -11.30 15.60 -14.91
N ASN A 106 -10.27 14.75 -14.98
CA ASN A 106 -10.06 13.81 -16.09
C ASN A 106 -10.94 12.55 -15.99
N GLY A 107 -11.76 12.45 -14.94
CA GLY A 107 -12.64 11.33 -14.67
C GLY A 107 -11.94 10.12 -14.06
N ASN A 108 -10.76 10.28 -13.45
CA ASN A 108 -10.06 9.22 -12.74
C ASN A 108 -10.49 9.18 -11.27
N SER A 109 -10.43 7.99 -10.67
CA SER A 109 -10.44 7.81 -9.22
C SER A 109 -9.01 7.67 -8.73
N CYS A 110 -8.71 8.26 -7.58
CA CYS A 110 -7.36 8.27 -7.02
C CYS A 110 -7.33 7.60 -5.65
N ALA A 111 -6.20 7.02 -5.31
CA ALA A 111 -5.90 6.58 -3.96
C ALA A 111 -4.46 6.94 -3.58
N LEU A 112 -4.25 7.24 -2.30
CA LEU A 112 -2.94 7.35 -1.68
C LEU A 112 -2.59 6.05 -0.97
N VAL A 113 -1.34 5.61 -1.10
CA VAL A 113 -0.76 4.47 -0.39
C VAL A 113 0.42 5.01 0.41
N LEU A 114 0.39 4.90 1.72
CA LEU A 114 1.43 5.35 2.65
C LEU A 114 2.02 4.14 3.36
N ARG A 115 3.34 4.12 3.53
CA ARG A 115 4.05 2.99 4.15
C ARG A 115 4.79 3.45 5.39
N PHE A 116 4.71 2.66 6.45
CA PHE A 116 5.37 2.93 7.73
C PHE A 116 6.06 1.68 8.23
N THR A 117 7.18 1.85 8.95
CA THR A 117 7.75 0.73 9.70
C THR A 117 6.79 0.28 10.79
N TYR A 118 6.80 -1.01 11.12
CA TYR A 118 5.90 -1.55 12.14
C TYR A 118 6.29 -1.10 13.56
N GLU A 119 7.58 -1.16 13.93
CA GLU A 119 7.99 -0.88 15.32
C GLU A 119 8.00 0.61 15.68
N SER A 120 8.45 1.46 14.77
CA SER A 120 8.68 2.88 15.04
C SER A 120 7.66 3.82 14.41
N ALA A 121 6.75 3.29 13.56
CA ALA A 121 5.88 4.09 12.69
C ALA A 121 6.67 5.13 11.86
N GLU A 122 7.94 4.86 11.56
CA GLU A 122 8.74 5.71 10.69
C GLU A 122 8.11 5.74 9.31
N PHE A 123 7.85 6.95 8.80
CA PHE A 123 7.20 7.12 7.52
C PHE A 123 8.20 6.82 6.39
N LEU A 124 7.96 5.72 5.65
CA LEU A 124 8.87 5.21 4.62
C LEU A 124 8.67 5.89 3.26
N GLY A 125 7.45 6.34 2.97
CA GLY A 125 7.12 7.01 1.73
C GLY A 125 5.66 6.79 1.32
N TRP A 126 5.26 7.44 0.24
CA TRP A 126 3.89 7.39 -0.25
C TRP A 126 3.81 7.27 -1.78
N HIS A 127 2.67 6.83 -2.28
CA HIS A 127 2.38 6.77 -3.70
C HIS A 127 0.95 7.23 -3.94
N ILE A 128 0.70 7.89 -5.07
CA ILE A 128 -0.65 8.18 -5.53
C ILE A 128 -0.91 7.41 -6.81
N ASN A 129 -1.92 6.55 -6.77
CA ASN A 129 -2.39 5.83 -7.93
C ASN A 129 -3.73 6.43 -8.37
N CYS A 130 -3.76 6.96 -9.59
CA CYS A 130 -4.98 7.46 -10.21
C CYS A 130 -5.25 6.64 -11.46
N ALA A 131 -6.45 6.04 -11.52
CA ALA A 131 -6.87 5.20 -12.62
C ALA A 131 -8.27 5.60 -13.07
N PRO A 132 -8.61 5.39 -14.35
CA PRO A 132 -10.00 5.47 -14.76
C PRO A 132 -10.86 4.55 -13.87
N PRO A 133 -12.04 4.99 -13.43
CA PRO A 133 -12.91 4.21 -12.57
C PRO A 133 -13.16 2.87 -13.25
N THR A 134 -13.07 1.79 -12.47
CA THR A 134 -13.26 0.44 -12.97
C THR A 134 -14.68 0.01 -12.62
N PRO A 135 -15.70 0.28 -13.48
CA PRO A 135 -17.06 -0.08 -13.15
C PRO A 135 -17.18 -1.59 -12.98
N ASP A 136 -17.77 -2.00 -11.85
CA ASP A 136 -18.18 -3.38 -11.58
C ASP A 136 -17.06 -4.43 -11.57
N LEU A 137 -15.88 -4.10 -11.00
CA LEU A 137 -14.81 -5.07 -10.80
C LEU A 137 -15.32 -6.28 -9.99
N SER A 138 -15.35 -7.45 -10.63
CA SER A 138 -15.74 -8.71 -10.00
C SER A 138 -14.58 -9.32 -9.21
N LEU A 139 -14.91 -10.21 -8.27
CA LEU A 139 -13.88 -10.93 -7.50
C LEU A 139 -12.97 -11.75 -8.43
N ASP A 140 -13.53 -12.40 -9.45
CA ASP A 140 -12.76 -13.22 -10.41
C ASP A 140 -11.75 -12.36 -11.18
N GLU A 141 -12.13 -11.14 -11.59
CA GLU A 141 -11.22 -10.18 -12.22
C GLU A 141 -10.16 -9.67 -11.25
N ALA A 142 -10.53 -9.35 -10.01
CA ALA A 142 -9.59 -8.94 -8.97
C ALA A 142 -8.54 -10.04 -8.69
N GLN A 143 -8.97 -11.30 -8.65
CA GLN A 143 -8.09 -12.46 -8.52
C GLN A 143 -7.17 -12.63 -9.73
N MET A 144 -7.63 -12.33 -10.95
CA MET A 144 -6.78 -12.35 -12.15
C MET A 144 -5.75 -11.22 -12.19
N MET A 145 -6.02 -10.10 -11.52
CA MET A 145 -5.08 -8.98 -11.41
C MET A 145 -3.97 -9.27 -10.39
N SER A 146 -4.26 -10.07 -9.36
CA SER A 146 -3.37 -10.33 -8.23
C SER A 146 -2.38 -11.47 -8.49
N ALA A 147 -1.15 -11.30 -8.06
CA ALA A 147 -0.17 -12.38 -7.91
C ALA A 147 -0.54 -13.35 -6.76
N TRP A 148 -1.42 -12.92 -5.85
CA TRP A 148 -1.86 -13.60 -4.63
C TRP A 148 -3.39 -13.74 -4.57
N PRO A 149 -4.03 -14.44 -5.54
CA PRO A 149 -5.49 -14.43 -5.72
C PRO A 149 -6.29 -14.88 -4.50
N GLY A 150 -5.73 -15.75 -3.65
CA GLY A 150 -6.13 -15.95 -2.26
C GLY A 150 -7.62 -16.14 -1.93
N ASP A 151 -7.90 -16.09 -0.63
CA ASP A 151 -9.25 -15.89 -0.11
C ASP A 151 -9.55 -14.38 -0.05
N ASP A 152 -10.81 -14.00 -0.24
CA ASP A 152 -11.26 -12.62 -0.09
C ASP A 152 -11.58 -12.32 1.37
N GLU A 153 -10.76 -11.46 1.95
CA GLU A 153 -10.76 -11.03 3.34
C GLU A 153 -11.34 -9.62 3.50
N SER A 154 -11.98 -9.08 2.45
CA SER A 154 -12.53 -7.72 2.46
C SER A 154 -13.57 -7.52 3.57
N GLY A 155 -13.38 -6.44 4.34
CA GLY A 155 -14.35 -5.96 5.33
C GLY A 155 -15.38 -4.99 4.76
N THR A 156 -15.23 -4.62 3.48
CA THR A 156 -15.98 -3.54 2.81
C THR A 156 -16.44 -3.96 1.42
N GLU A 157 -17.50 -3.33 0.92
CA GLU A 157 -17.96 -3.50 -0.45
C GLU A 157 -17.13 -2.72 -1.49
N ASP A 158 -16.26 -1.80 -1.05
CA ASP A 158 -15.53 -0.88 -1.93
C ASP A 158 -14.18 -1.44 -2.44
N ALA A 159 -13.71 -2.54 -1.86
CA ALA A 159 -12.41 -3.13 -2.18
C ALA A 159 -12.42 -4.65 -2.04
N TYR A 160 -11.46 -5.31 -2.68
CA TYR A 160 -11.09 -6.69 -2.40
C TYR A 160 -9.76 -6.71 -1.65
N VAL A 161 -9.67 -7.54 -0.62
CA VAL A 161 -8.43 -7.80 0.10
C VAL A 161 -8.14 -9.28 -0.05
N LEU A 162 -7.28 -9.61 -1.00
CA LEU A 162 -6.95 -10.98 -1.33
C LEU A 162 -5.77 -11.43 -0.50
N TYR A 163 -5.94 -12.53 0.23
CA TYR A 163 -4.91 -13.08 1.09
C TYR A 163 -4.60 -14.52 0.72
N THR A 164 -3.34 -14.78 0.40
CA THR A 164 -2.83 -16.15 0.23
C THR A 164 -2.02 -16.49 1.47
N GLU A 165 -2.54 -17.41 2.30
CA GLU A 165 -1.86 -17.89 3.51
C GLU A 165 -0.45 -18.37 3.16
N PRO A 166 0.59 -17.91 3.88
CA PRO A 166 1.96 -18.26 3.55
C PRO A 166 2.28 -19.73 3.87
N GLY A 167 2.60 -20.50 2.81
CA GLY A 167 3.30 -21.77 2.91
C GLY A 167 4.82 -21.57 2.78
N ASP A 168 5.33 -21.76 1.56
CA ASP A 168 6.68 -21.29 1.18
C ASP A 168 6.65 -19.84 0.66
N PHE A 169 5.52 -19.48 0.05
CA PHE A 169 5.18 -18.16 -0.48
C PHE A 169 3.71 -17.88 -0.14
N GLY A 170 3.41 -16.62 0.13
CA GLY A 170 2.06 -16.09 0.28
C GLY A 170 2.07 -14.61 -0.05
N GLY A 171 0.98 -13.92 0.23
CA GLY A 171 0.91 -12.50 -0.03
C GLY A 171 -0.45 -11.89 0.25
N VAL A 172 -0.46 -10.56 0.18
CA VAL A 172 -1.66 -9.73 0.35
C VAL A 172 -1.76 -8.83 -0.88
N THR A 173 -2.95 -8.74 -1.46
CA THR A 173 -3.27 -7.74 -2.48
C THR A 173 -4.49 -6.94 -2.03
N TYR A 174 -4.38 -5.61 -2.07
CA TYR A 174 -5.51 -4.71 -1.89
C TYR A 174 -5.88 -4.08 -3.23
N ILE A 175 -7.14 -4.27 -3.63
CA ILE A 175 -7.67 -3.78 -4.90
C ILE A 175 -8.92 -2.94 -4.60
N SER A 176 -8.83 -1.63 -4.81
CA SER A 176 -10.01 -0.75 -4.82
C SER A 176 -10.84 -1.04 -6.06
N LYS A 177 -12.16 -1.15 -5.91
CA LYS A 177 -13.06 -1.25 -7.05
C LYS A 177 -13.14 0.06 -7.84
N ARG A 178 -12.71 1.18 -7.25
CA ARG A 178 -12.64 2.49 -7.91
C ARG A 178 -11.30 2.67 -8.61
N SER A 179 -10.23 2.52 -7.86
CA SER A 179 -8.88 2.95 -8.25
C SER A 179 -7.97 1.79 -8.71
N GLY A 180 -8.46 0.55 -8.73
CA GLY A 180 -7.71 -0.62 -9.16
C GLY A 180 -6.77 -1.18 -8.08
N MET A 181 -5.69 -1.85 -8.48
CA MET A 181 -4.71 -2.41 -7.54
C MET A 181 -3.93 -1.28 -6.86
N LEU A 182 -3.90 -1.29 -5.53
CA LEU A 182 -3.25 -0.24 -4.72
C LEU A 182 -2.12 -0.78 -3.86
N PHE A 183 -2.17 -2.05 -3.48
CA PHE A 183 -1.09 -2.69 -2.76
C PHE A 183 -0.97 -4.15 -3.18
N GLU A 184 0.26 -4.60 -3.36
CA GLU A 184 0.58 -6.01 -3.55
C GLU A 184 1.91 -6.31 -2.87
N GLY A 185 1.89 -7.21 -1.89
CA GLY A 185 3.07 -7.57 -1.11
C GLY A 185 3.16 -9.09 -0.90
N SER A 186 4.35 -9.64 -1.08
CA SER A 186 4.63 -11.06 -0.86
C SER A 186 5.05 -11.35 0.58
N ILE A 187 4.77 -12.55 1.08
CA ILE A 187 5.16 -13.02 2.41
C ILE A 187 5.97 -14.28 2.19
N VAL A 188 7.27 -14.26 2.54
CA VAL A 188 8.20 -15.36 2.25
C VAL A 188 9.09 -15.68 3.45
N TRP A 189 9.70 -16.86 3.46
CA TRP A 189 10.61 -17.26 4.53
C TRP A 189 11.82 -16.32 4.63
N GLY A 190 12.19 -15.98 5.88
CA GLY A 190 13.38 -15.18 6.16
C GLY A 190 13.21 -13.66 5.99
N GLY A 191 11.97 -13.16 5.91
CA GLY A 191 11.69 -11.72 5.92
C GLY A 191 12.02 -10.97 4.63
N MET A 192 12.24 -11.70 3.54
CA MET A 192 12.57 -11.14 2.23
C MET A 192 11.34 -10.94 1.35
N GLY A 193 10.15 -10.76 1.95
CA GLY A 193 8.94 -10.52 1.18
C GLY A 193 9.06 -9.16 0.50
N ASP A 194 8.82 -9.10 -0.81
CA ASP A 194 8.85 -7.84 -1.56
C ASP A 194 7.47 -7.22 -1.69
N ILE A 195 7.42 -5.89 -1.68
CA ILE A 195 6.25 -5.12 -2.09
C ILE A 195 6.38 -4.92 -3.61
N LEU A 196 5.46 -5.55 -4.34
CA LEU A 196 5.39 -5.55 -5.79
C LEU A 196 4.61 -4.33 -6.30
N HIS A 197 3.66 -3.82 -5.50
CA HIS A 197 2.92 -2.60 -5.81
C HIS A 197 2.63 -1.78 -4.54
N PRO A 198 2.87 -0.45 -4.56
CA PRO A 198 3.52 0.31 -5.63
C PRO A 198 5.01 -0.01 -5.73
N GLU A 199 5.55 -0.07 -6.95
CA GLU A 199 6.99 -0.31 -7.19
C GLU A 199 7.87 0.86 -6.73
N HIS A 200 7.30 2.07 -6.70
CA HIS A 200 7.98 3.29 -6.31
C HIS A 200 7.14 4.09 -5.32
N VAL A 201 7.83 4.65 -4.32
CA VAL A 201 7.26 5.60 -3.36
C VAL A 201 8.06 6.89 -3.39
N GLU A 202 7.33 7.99 -3.26
CA GLU A 202 7.81 9.36 -3.11
C GLU A 202 8.34 9.59 -1.69
N ASP A 203 9.19 10.62 -1.55
CA ASP A 203 9.77 11.02 -0.27
C ASP A 203 8.67 11.43 0.73
N PRO A 204 8.69 10.90 1.97
CA PRO A 204 7.83 11.31 3.08
C PRO A 204 7.65 12.83 3.24
N LEU A 205 8.74 13.60 3.07
CA LEU A 205 8.75 15.04 3.30
C LEU A 205 7.87 15.81 2.30
N MET A 206 7.53 15.21 1.16
CA MET A 206 6.69 15.83 0.13
C MET A 206 5.21 15.97 0.55
N LEU A 207 4.76 15.23 1.57
CA LEU A 207 3.42 15.41 2.14
C LEU A 207 3.35 16.50 3.22
N GLY A 208 4.47 17.17 3.50
CA GLY A 208 4.56 18.16 4.57
C GLY A 208 4.38 17.55 5.96
N THR A 209 4.70 18.36 6.97
CA THR A 209 4.52 18.04 8.40
C THR A 209 3.89 19.23 9.11
N GLY A 210 3.46 19.07 10.36
CA GLY A 210 2.88 20.15 11.16
C GLY A 210 1.40 20.42 10.88
N CYS A 211 0.65 19.47 10.34
CA CYS A 211 -0.76 19.68 9.99
C CYS A 211 -1.73 19.64 11.20
N LEU A 212 -1.25 19.41 12.42
CA LEU A 212 -2.07 19.17 13.63
C LEU A 212 -3.06 20.29 14.01
N ASP A 213 -2.84 21.53 13.55
CA ASP A 213 -3.72 22.67 13.82
C ASP A 213 -4.94 22.73 12.87
N THR A 214 -4.97 21.90 11.83
CA THR A 214 -6.13 21.80 10.94
C THR A 214 -7.20 20.87 11.54
N GLN A 215 -8.47 21.20 11.33
CA GLN A 215 -9.55 20.41 11.92
C GLN A 215 -9.58 19.02 11.28
N PRO A 216 -9.59 17.93 12.08
CA PRO A 216 -9.66 16.58 11.55
C PRO A 216 -10.85 16.42 10.59
N PRO A 217 -10.70 15.66 9.48
CA PRO A 217 -11.83 15.34 8.63
C PRO A 217 -12.97 14.72 9.46
N ALA A 218 -14.20 14.93 9.01
CA ALA A 218 -15.36 14.27 9.60
C ALA A 218 -15.11 12.75 9.64
N ALA A 219 -15.60 12.08 10.69
CA ALA A 219 -15.32 10.67 10.98
C ALA A 219 -15.26 9.82 9.70
N VAL A 220 -14.06 9.35 9.37
CA VAL A 220 -13.79 8.48 8.23
C VAL A 220 -13.85 7.05 8.72
N GLU A 221 -14.52 6.19 7.96
CA GLU A 221 -14.52 4.77 8.26
C GLU A 221 -13.14 4.18 7.98
N VAL A 222 -12.61 3.47 8.98
CA VAL A 222 -11.30 2.83 8.93
C VAL A 222 -11.49 1.32 8.90
N TRP A 223 -10.95 0.68 7.88
CA TRP A 223 -10.93 -0.76 7.70
C TRP A 223 -9.59 -1.33 8.16
N ALA A 224 -9.64 -2.24 9.13
CA ALA A 224 -8.45 -2.85 9.73
C ALA A 224 -8.16 -4.22 9.10
N TYR A 225 -6.91 -4.45 8.71
CA TYR A 225 -6.45 -5.75 8.22
C TYR A 225 -5.14 -6.15 8.90
N ASN A 226 -5.22 -7.04 9.87
CA ASN A 226 -4.08 -7.49 10.66
C ASN A 226 -3.61 -8.88 10.22
N PHE A 227 -2.53 -8.91 9.43
CA PHE A 227 -1.89 -10.15 8.98
C PHE A 227 -0.66 -10.54 9.82
N VAL A 228 -0.31 -9.76 10.86
CA VAL A 228 0.82 -10.09 11.77
C VAL A 228 0.40 -11.07 12.88
N GLY A 229 -0.91 -11.23 13.11
CA GLY A 229 -1.49 -12.26 13.97
C GLY A 229 -2.68 -11.75 14.79
N GLY A 230 -3.51 -12.67 15.27
CA GLY A 230 -4.70 -12.34 16.07
C GLY A 230 -5.98 -12.26 15.23
N ASP A 231 -6.88 -11.34 15.60
CA ASP A 231 -8.11 -11.08 14.85
C ASP A 231 -7.78 -10.16 13.66
N LEU A 232 -8.15 -10.59 12.46
CA LEU A 232 -7.87 -9.88 11.22
C LEU A 232 -8.43 -8.45 11.24
N GLN A 233 -9.56 -8.22 11.89
CA GLN A 233 -10.24 -6.91 11.89
C GLN A 233 -9.83 -6.04 13.09
N VAL A 234 -8.75 -6.41 13.80
CA VAL A 234 -8.23 -5.68 14.95
C VAL A 234 -6.76 -5.38 14.73
N LEU A 235 -6.43 -4.10 14.55
CA LEU A 235 -5.05 -3.65 14.43
C LEU A 235 -4.28 -3.86 15.74
N PRO A 236 -2.97 -4.14 15.67
CA PRO A 236 -2.11 -4.19 16.85
C PRO A 236 -1.92 -2.79 17.47
N ASP A 237 -1.56 -2.73 18.76
CA ASP A 237 -1.46 -1.47 19.52
C ASP A 237 -0.45 -0.48 18.91
N GLU A 238 0.58 -1.01 18.24
CA GLU A 238 1.62 -0.28 17.50
C GLU A 238 1.03 0.63 16.41
N SER A 239 -0.15 0.31 15.87
CA SER A 239 -0.83 1.12 14.87
C SER A 239 -1.19 2.52 15.35
N SER A 240 -1.30 2.74 16.66
CA SER A 240 -1.57 4.06 17.26
C SER A 240 -0.52 5.10 16.89
N ALA A 241 0.76 4.72 16.84
CA ALA A 241 1.84 5.61 16.43
C ALA A 241 1.77 6.01 14.95
N VAL A 242 1.25 5.11 14.09
CA VAL A 242 1.02 5.43 12.67
C VAL A 242 -0.05 6.51 12.52
N TRP A 243 -1.10 6.46 13.33
CA TRP A 243 -2.12 7.50 13.32
C TRP A 243 -1.54 8.87 13.72
N ASP A 244 -0.69 8.92 14.75
CA ASP A 244 -0.04 10.16 15.18
C ASP A 244 0.80 10.79 14.06
N VAL A 245 1.55 9.96 13.31
CA VAL A 245 2.32 10.45 12.15
C VAL A 245 1.37 10.88 11.03
N LEU A 246 0.34 10.09 10.71
CA LEU A 246 -0.62 10.44 9.65
C LEU A 246 -1.34 11.76 9.92
N TRP A 247 -1.68 12.03 11.19
CA TRP A 247 -2.26 13.29 11.67
C TRP A 247 -1.39 14.51 11.44
N ASP A 248 -0.07 14.32 11.34
CA ASP A 248 0.88 15.40 11.13
C ASP A 248 1.09 15.72 9.63
N THR A 249 0.61 14.86 8.72
CA THR A 249 0.80 15.00 7.26
C THR A 249 -0.41 15.59 6.54
N ALA A 250 -0.20 16.10 5.32
CA ALA A 250 -1.28 16.60 4.48
C ALA A 250 -2.26 15.51 4.01
N ALA A 251 -1.88 14.23 4.02
CA ALA A 251 -2.68 13.14 3.48
C ALA A 251 -4.07 13.05 4.12
N LEU A 252 -4.14 13.16 5.45
CA LEU A 252 -5.41 13.03 6.16
C LEU A 252 -6.32 14.26 5.94
N TYR A 253 -5.74 15.42 5.67
CA TYR A 253 -6.49 16.65 5.41
C TYR A 253 -6.95 16.80 3.96
N ALA A 254 -6.42 15.99 3.05
CA ALA A 254 -6.93 15.84 1.69
C ALA A 254 -8.19 14.94 1.64
N VAL A 255 -8.55 14.26 2.73
CA VAL A 255 -9.71 13.37 2.79
C VAL A 255 -11.01 14.15 2.57
N THR A 256 -11.86 13.63 1.68
CA THR A 256 -13.16 14.20 1.34
C THR A 256 -14.30 13.24 1.71
N PRO A 257 -15.56 13.72 1.80
CA PRO A 257 -16.70 12.85 2.06
C PRO A 257 -16.82 11.75 0.99
N GLY A 258 -16.82 10.48 1.41
CA GLY A 258 -16.85 9.31 0.52
C GLY A 258 -15.50 8.62 0.34
N SER A 259 -14.42 9.22 0.86
CA SER A 259 -13.14 8.54 1.00
C SER A 259 -13.24 7.38 2.00
N THR A 260 -12.49 6.32 1.74
CA THR A 260 -12.31 5.20 2.67
C THR A 260 -10.85 5.10 3.08
N ILE A 261 -10.60 4.67 4.31
CA ILE A 261 -9.24 4.41 4.80
C ILE A 261 -9.13 2.94 5.15
N ALA A 262 -8.10 2.27 4.64
CA ALA A 262 -7.71 0.94 5.09
C ALA A 262 -6.31 1.00 5.71
N MET A 263 -6.09 0.25 6.78
CA MET A 263 -4.77 0.06 7.37
C MET A 263 -4.46 -1.43 7.45
N ILE A 264 -3.31 -1.81 6.90
CA ILE A 264 -2.85 -3.19 6.79
C ILE A 264 -1.59 -3.35 7.64
N ALA A 265 -1.62 -4.23 8.64
CA ALA A 265 -0.42 -4.68 9.34
C ALA A 265 0.17 -5.88 8.58
N TYR A 266 1.31 -5.69 7.93
CA TYR A 266 1.87 -6.57 6.92
C TYR A 266 3.21 -7.19 7.38
N PRO A 267 3.29 -8.52 7.61
CA PRO A 267 4.44 -9.16 8.28
C PRO A 267 5.71 -9.35 7.43
N ARG A 268 5.66 -9.25 6.09
CA ARG A 268 6.71 -9.61 5.09
C ARG A 268 7.35 -11.01 5.21
N SER A 269 7.20 -11.69 6.33
CA SER A 269 7.88 -12.92 6.73
C SER A 269 6.89 -14.04 7.02
N VAL A 270 7.28 -15.27 6.70
CA VAL A 270 6.60 -16.49 7.16
C VAL A 270 7.26 -17.03 8.42
N GLY A 271 6.47 -17.63 9.31
CA GLY A 271 6.95 -18.30 10.51
C GLY A 271 6.84 -17.42 11.74
N ASP A 272 7.95 -17.27 12.46
CA ASP A 272 8.00 -16.34 13.60
C ASP A 272 7.89 -14.90 13.07
N PHE A 273 6.94 -14.14 13.64
CA PHE A 273 6.77 -12.74 13.29
C PHE A 273 8.04 -11.95 13.58
N VAL A 274 8.55 -11.25 12.57
CA VAL A 274 9.74 -10.40 12.67
C VAL A 274 9.31 -8.94 12.46
N SER A 275 9.24 -8.18 13.55
CA SER A 275 8.70 -6.83 13.58
C SER A 275 9.56 -5.78 12.88
N ASP A 276 10.87 -6.01 12.75
CA ASP A 276 11.84 -5.10 12.13
C ASP A 276 11.66 -4.98 10.60
N VAL A 277 11.13 -6.02 9.96
CA VAL A 277 10.80 -6.03 8.53
C VAL A 277 9.31 -5.85 8.28
N ALA A 278 8.45 -5.93 9.29
CA ALA A 278 7.03 -5.71 9.11
C ALA A 278 6.74 -4.22 8.83
N GLU A 279 5.61 -3.97 8.15
CA GLU A 279 5.20 -2.62 7.78
C GLU A 279 3.71 -2.41 8.08
N PHE A 280 3.33 -1.16 8.33
CA PHE A 280 1.96 -0.71 8.18
C PHE A 280 1.78 -0.08 6.81
N VAL A 281 0.72 -0.47 6.10
CA VAL A 281 0.32 0.15 4.84
C VAL A 281 -1.03 0.81 5.04
N VAL A 282 -1.08 2.13 4.85
CA VAL A 282 -2.31 2.92 4.92
C VAL A 282 -2.74 3.28 3.52
N ILE A 283 -3.99 3.00 3.19
CA ILE A 283 -4.58 3.28 1.89
C ILE A 283 -5.72 4.26 2.10
N ILE A 284 -5.67 5.42 1.46
CA ILE A 284 -6.73 6.42 1.43
C ILE A 284 -7.29 6.44 0.01
N ASP A 285 -8.46 5.84 -0.19
CA ASP A 285 -9.12 5.78 -1.50
C ASP A 285 -10.13 6.92 -1.59
N TYR A 286 -9.94 7.81 -2.57
CA TYR A 286 -10.76 9.00 -2.78
C TYR A 286 -11.94 8.66 -3.72
N PRO A 287 -13.12 9.28 -3.51
CA PRO A 287 -14.29 9.02 -4.34
C PRO A 287 -14.12 9.46 -5.80
#